data_AF-A0A6A5G495-F1
#
_entry.id   AF-A0A6A5G495-F1
#
_cell.length_a   1.000
_cell.length_b   1.000
_cell.length_c   1.000
_cell.angle_alpha   90.00
_cell.angle_beta   90.00
_cell.angle_gamma   90.00
#
_symmetry.space_group_name_H-M   'P 1'
#
loop_
_entity.id
_entity.type
_entity.pdbx_description
1 polymer ?
#
loop_
_entity_poly.entity_id
_entity_poly.type
_entity_poly.pdbx_seq_one_letter_code
_entity_poly.pdbx_strand_id
1 'polypeptide(L)'
;MSLHVRADNVNAKCFYQKNGFIVNDFVEKYYKQEPKGAYFLVNSNHAEGETSNIVPDGEQPGTSAQSNSVIFREVTKETVSVGTRTT
;
A
#
# COMPACT_ATOMS: atom_id res chain seq x y z
N MET A 1 -18.44 -17.14 1.43
CA MET A 1 -17.91 -15.82 1.87
C MET A 1 -18.05 -14.83 0.72
N SER A 2 -18.31 -13.54 0.96
CA SER A 2 -18.40 -12.52 -0.11
C SER A 2 -17.92 -11.13 0.32
N LEU A 3 -17.44 -10.32 -0.63
CA LEU A 3 -16.95 -8.96 -0.38
C LEU A 3 -17.11 -8.05 -1.61
N HIS A 4 -16.97 -6.74 -1.42
CA HIS A 4 -16.95 -5.75 -2.50
C HIS A 4 -15.55 -5.14 -2.64
N VAL A 5 -15.05 -5.02 -3.88
CA VAL A 5 -13.78 -4.36 -4.22
C VAL A 5 -14.05 -3.16 -5.09
N ARG A 6 -13.46 -2.01 -4.77
CA ARG A 6 -13.50 -0.81 -5.63
C ARG A 6 -13.08 -1.11 -7.07
N ALA A 7 -13.78 -0.50 -8.02
CA ALA A 7 -13.54 -0.70 -9.45
C ALA A 7 -12.12 -0.35 -9.90
N ASP A 8 -11.51 0.67 -9.30
CA ASP A 8 -10.14 1.13 -9.57
C ASP A 8 -9.07 0.42 -8.74
N ASN A 9 -9.44 -0.40 -7.76
CA ASN A 9 -8.48 -1.13 -6.97
C ASN A 9 -8.10 -2.47 -7.63
N VAL A 10 -7.34 -2.35 -8.73
CA VAL A 10 -6.88 -3.48 -9.53
C VAL A 10 -6.07 -4.47 -8.70
N ASN A 11 -5.24 -3.96 -7.78
CA ASN A 11 -4.40 -4.79 -6.91
C ASN A 11 -5.25 -5.67 -5.98
N ALA A 12 -6.25 -5.09 -5.31
CA ALA A 12 -7.14 -5.86 -4.44
C ALA A 12 -7.96 -6.89 -5.23
N LYS A 13 -8.48 -6.51 -6.40
CA LYS A 13 -9.22 -7.44 -7.27
C LYS A 13 -8.36 -8.64 -7.65
N CYS A 14 -7.12 -8.39 -8.11
CA CYS A 14 -6.16 -9.43 -8.47
C CYS A 14 -5.82 -10.33 -7.28
N PHE A 15 -5.59 -9.75 -6.10
CA PHE A 15 -5.32 -10.50 -4.88
C PHE A 15 -6.45 -11.47 -4.53
N TYR A 16 -7.70 -11.00 -4.49
CA TYR A 16 -8.81 -11.87 -4.14
C TYR A 16 -9.07 -12.95 -5.19
N GLN A 17 -8.90 -12.63 -6.48
CA GLN A 17 -9.00 -13.63 -7.55
C GLN A 17 -7.94 -14.72 -7.43
N LYS A 18 -6.69 -14.36 -7.08
CA LYS A 18 -5.62 -15.35 -6.80
C LYS A 18 -5.94 -16.24 -5.59
N ASN A 19 -6.76 -15.75 -4.65
CA ASN A 19 -7.20 -16.49 -3.46
C ASN A 19 -8.57 -17.16 -3.64
N GLY A 20 -8.98 -17.43 -4.89
CA GLY A 20 -10.17 -18.23 -5.19
C GLY A 20 -11.50 -17.48 -5.15
N PHE A 21 -11.50 -16.15 -5.06
CA PHE A 21 -12.73 -15.38 -5.23
C PHE A 21 -13.02 -15.14 -6.72
N ILE A 22 -14.28 -15.28 -7.11
CA ILE A 22 -14.75 -14.96 -8.46
C ILE A 22 -15.62 -13.71 -8.44
N VAL A 23 -15.58 -12.93 -9.52
CA VAL A 23 -16.48 -11.77 -9.67
C VAL A 23 -17.87 -12.31 -9.99
N ASN A 24 -18.84 -12.00 -9.13
CA ASN A 24 -20.23 -12.38 -9.30
C ASN A 24 -21.04 -11.26 -9.95
N ASP A 25 -20.78 -10.00 -9.58
CA ASP A 25 -21.54 -8.85 -10.08
C ASP A 25 -20.72 -7.56 -10.05
N PHE A 26 -21.25 -6.49 -10.65
CA PHE A 26 -20.71 -5.14 -10.60
C PHE A 26 -21.79 -4.13 -10.18
N VAL A 27 -21.50 -3.38 -9.13
CA VAL A 27 -22.39 -2.35 -8.59
C VAL A 27 -21.81 -0.98 -8.93
N GLU A 28 -22.45 -0.26 -9.85
CA GLU A 28 -21.95 1.02 -10.37
C GLU A 28 -21.81 2.12 -9.31
N LYS A 29 -22.69 2.14 -8.31
CA LYS A 29 -22.77 3.22 -7.29
C LYS A 29 -22.69 2.68 -5.86
N TYR A 30 -21.69 1.85 -5.59
CA TYR A 30 -21.49 1.25 -4.26
C TYR A 30 -20.80 2.22 -3.29
N TYR A 31 -19.75 2.91 -3.74
CA TYR A 31 -19.01 3.87 -2.91
C TYR A 31 -19.55 5.30 -3.06
N LYS A 32 -19.32 6.13 -2.04
CA LYS A 32 -19.71 7.55 -2.06
C LYS A 32 -18.79 8.40 -2.92
N GLN A 33 -17.51 8.03 -3.01
CA GLN A 33 -16.46 8.76 -3.73
C GLN A 33 -16.17 8.12 -5.08
N GLU A 34 -15.72 8.94 -6.04
CA GLU A 34 -15.32 8.44 -7.35
C GLU A 34 -13.98 7.67 -7.31
N PRO A 35 -13.83 6.64 -8.16
CA PRO A 35 -14.90 5.90 -8.84
C PRO A 35 -15.80 5.15 -7.85
N LYS A 36 -17.12 5.29 -8.05
CA LYS A 36 -18.14 4.73 -7.14
C LYS A 36 -18.39 3.23 -7.35
N GLY A 37 -17.91 2.68 -8.46
CA GLY A 37 -18.13 1.28 -8.83
C GLY A 37 -17.45 0.29 -7.89
N ALA A 38 -18.07 -0.88 -7.71
CA ALA A 38 -17.48 -1.99 -6.99
C ALA A 38 -17.78 -3.33 -7.68
N TYR A 39 -16.80 -4.22 -7.71
CA TYR A 39 -17.00 -5.62 -8.05
C TYR A 39 -17.44 -6.39 -6.81
N PHE A 40 -18.53 -7.13 -6.91
CA PHE A 40 -18.97 -8.08 -5.90
C PHE A 40 -18.30 -9.42 -6.14
N LEU A 41 -17.49 -9.87 -5.18
CA LEU A 41 -16.71 -11.10 -5.25
C LEU A 41 -17.25 -12.13 -4.27
N VAL A 42 -17.34 -13.38 -4.72
CA VAL A 42 -17.79 -14.52 -3.91
C VAL A 42 -16.74 -15.62 -3.92
N ASN A 43 -16.58 -16.31 -2.79
CA ASN A 43 -15.77 -17.52 -2.69
C ASN A 43 -16.68 -18.67 -2.22
N SER A 44 -16.87 -19.63 -3.12
CA SER A 44 -17.67 -20.84 -2.94
C SER A 44 -16.85 -22.02 -2.42
N ASN A 45 -15.52 -21.91 -2.40
CA ASN A 45 -14.58 -22.99 -2.10
C ASN A 45 -14.16 -23.06 -0.63
N HIS A 46 -14.85 -22.36 0.28
CA HIS A 46 -14.62 -22.53 1.71
C HIS A 46 -15.33 -23.79 2.23
N ALA A 47 -15.09 -24.93 1.59
CA ALA A 47 -15.13 -26.21 2.28
C ALA A 47 -13.89 -26.25 3.16
N GLU A 48 -14.11 -26.27 4.46
CA GLU A 48 -13.08 -26.37 5.48
C GLU A 48 -12.05 -27.48 5.18
N GLY A 49 -10.86 -27.14 4.66
CA GLY A 49 -9.79 -28.13 4.53
C GLY A 49 -8.64 -27.82 3.58
N GLU A 50 -8.80 -26.96 2.58
CA GLU A 50 -7.73 -26.72 1.61
C GLU A 50 -7.02 -25.39 1.88
N THR A 51 -5.99 -25.48 2.72
CA THR A 51 -4.93 -24.46 2.76
C THR A 51 -4.37 -24.34 1.35
N SER A 52 -4.77 -23.29 0.63
CA SER A 52 -4.14 -22.91 -0.63
C SER A 52 -2.64 -22.80 -0.35
N ASN A 53 -1.87 -23.77 -0.82
CA ASN A 53 -0.42 -23.73 -0.81
C ASN A 53 -0.03 -22.59 -1.74
N ILE A 54 0.07 -21.39 -1.17
CA ILE A 54 0.70 -20.25 -1.83
C ILE A 54 2.17 -20.63 -1.93
N VAL A 55 2.56 -21.22 -3.05
CA VAL A 55 3.97 -21.28 -3.45
C VAL A 55 4.39 -19.82 -3.67
N PRO A 56 5.33 -19.26 -2.89
CA PRO A 56 5.89 -17.96 -3.17
C PRO A 56 6.85 -18.13 -4.34
N ASP A 57 6.31 -18.22 -5.56
CA ASP A 57 7.12 -18.23 -6.77
C ASP A 57 7.53 -16.79 -7.08
N GLY A 58 8.81 -16.50 -6.87
CA GLY A 58 9.52 -15.34 -7.41
C GLY A 58 9.27 -14.02 -6.67
N GLU A 59 10.29 -13.58 -5.93
CA GLU A 59 10.63 -12.18 -5.61
C GLU A 59 9.46 -11.18 -5.62
N GLN A 60 8.98 -10.84 -4.43
CA GLN A 60 8.40 -9.53 -4.20
C GLN A 60 9.52 -8.51 -4.52
N PRO A 61 9.46 -7.71 -5.60
CA PRO A 61 10.47 -6.68 -5.81
C PRO A 61 10.35 -5.74 -4.62
N GLY A 62 11.38 -5.76 -3.77
CA GLY A 62 11.40 -4.96 -2.56
C GLY A 62 11.12 -3.51 -2.94
N THR A 63 10.04 -2.95 -2.41
CA THR A 63 9.93 -1.50 -2.31
C THR A 63 10.96 -1.07 -1.27
N SER A 64 12.24 -1.00 -1.64
CA SER A 64 13.28 -0.36 -0.86
C SER A 64 13.06 1.15 -0.95
N ALA A 65 12.03 1.65 -0.27
CA ALA A 65 11.99 3.06 0.08
C ALA A 65 13.07 3.29 1.15
N GLN A 66 14.31 3.48 0.70
CA GLN A 66 15.42 3.84 1.57
C GLN A 66 15.18 5.28 2.03
N SER A 67 14.70 5.46 3.26
CA SER A 67 14.59 6.78 3.89
C SER A 67 16.00 7.36 4.06
N ASN A 68 16.34 8.42 3.33
CA ASN A 68 17.48 9.26 3.68
C ASN A 68 17.15 9.98 4.99
N SER A 69 17.92 9.72 6.05
CA SER A 69 17.87 10.56 7.24
C SER A 69 18.51 11.91 6.90
N VAL A 70 17.69 12.95 6.77
CA VAL A 70 18.20 14.33 6.71
C VAL A 70 18.62 14.72 8.12
N ILE A 71 19.93 14.73 8.39
CA ILE A 71 20.45 15.30 9.62
C ILE A 71 20.42 16.82 9.50
N PHE A 72 19.47 17.46 10.19
CA PHE A 72 19.51 18.90 10.41
C PHE A 72 20.56 19.20 11.48
N ARG A 73 21.69 19.77 11.06
CA ARG A 73 22.69 20.33 11.98
C ARG A 73 22.20 21.70 12.43
N GLU A 74 21.87 21.83 13.71
CA GLU A 74 21.67 23.15 14.33
C GLU A 74 22.99 23.93 14.29
N VAL A 75 22.97 25.10 13.64
CA VAL A 75 24.10 26.04 13.65
C VAL A 75 23.94 26.91 14.89
N THR A 76 24.59 26.52 15.98
CA THR A 76 24.76 27.40 17.14
C THR A 76 25.62 28.59 16.72
N LYS A 77 25.07 29.79 16.87
CA LYS A 77 25.72 31.06 16.56
C LYS A 77 26.79 31.30 17.61
N GLU A 78 28.06 31.11 17.26
CA GLU A 78 29.16 31.55 18.12
C GLU A 78 29.52 33.00 17.77
N THR A 79 29.20 33.89 18.71
CA THR A 79 29.53 35.31 18.66
C THR A 79 31.05 35.47 18.73
N VAL A 80 31.68 35.85 17.62
CA VAL A 80 33.11 36.22 17.62
C VAL A 80 33.25 37.64 18.20
N SER A 81 33.87 37.73 19.38
CA SER A 81 34.30 39.00 19.98
C SER A 81 35.41 39.64 19.14
N VAL A 82 35.22 40.92 18.85
CA VAL A 82 36.19 41.81 18.20
C VAL A 82 37.41 42.02 19.11
N GLY A 83 38.58 41.63 18.62
CA GLY A 83 39.87 41.98 19.21
C GLY A 83 40.67 42.85 18.24
N THR A 84 40.64 44.17 18.44
CA THR A 84 41.49 45.12 17.73
C THR A 84 42.95 44.97 18.17
N ARG A 85 43.88 44.81 17.22
CA ARG A 85 45.30 45.09 17.48
C ARG A 85 45.90 45.95 16.37
N THR A 86 46.06 47.21 16.73
CA THR A 86 46.90 48.24 16.13
C THR A 86 48.37 47.84 16.27
N THR A 87 49.16 47.89 15.19
CA THR A 87 50.51 48.46 15.19
C THR A 87 50.88 48.82 13.75
#